data_AF-A0A7J9W893-F1
#
_entry.id   AF-A0A7J9W893-F1
#
_cell.length_a   1.000
_cell.length_b   1.000
_cell.length_c   1.000
_cell.angle_alpha   90.00
_cell.angle_beta   90.00
_cell.angle_gamma   90.00
#
_symmetry.space_group_name_H-M   'P 1'
#
loop_
_entity.id
_entity.type
_entity.pdbx_description
1 polymer ?
#
loop_
_entity_poly.entity_id
_entity_poly.type
_entity_poly.pdbx_seq_one_letter_code
_entity_poly.pdbx_strand_id
1 'polypeptide(L)'
;MKRTTAAIMASMITGASLLRARRHASTGAVGVVGTRLQTWIPPAPRSALTRLVAAMWASPVTLAGLLAGAGSATRPRFVDGIVLFAPARGITGLLIRRRGFTAAGLGHVVIALEEPSASLLAHELAHVRQAERLGPFMAPAYLALLAVHGYRHHPMERAARLAAERHATRR
;
A
#
# COMPACT_ATOMS: atom_id res chain seq x y z
N MET A 1 -28.19 15.84 57.25
CA MET A 1 -28.95 15.63 55.99
C MET A 1 -27.98 14.98 54.98
N LYS A 2 -27.71 13.68 55.13
CA LYS A 2 -28.18 12.53 54.32
C LYS A 2 -27.64 12.47 52.86
N ARG A 3 -26.72 11.50 52.65
CA ARG A 3 -26.39 10.67 51.44
C ARG A 3 -25.65 11.41 50.29
N THR A 4 -24.55 10.94 49.69
CA THR A 4 -24.21 9.64 49.02
C THR A 4 -22.69 9.58 48.73
N THR A 5 -21.91 8.56 49.13
CA THR A 5 -21.64 7.23 48.53
C THR A 5 -20.29 7.18 47.79
N ALA A 6 -19.49 6.18 48.18
CA ALA A 6 -18.21 5.78 47.61
C ALA A 6 -18.30 5.22 46.17
N ALA A 7 -17.13 4.91 45.59
CA ALA A 7 -16.83 4.43 44.23
C ALA A 7 -16.74 5.59 43.21
N ILE A 8 -15.61 5.82 42.53
CA ILE A 8 -15.01 4.91 41.55
C ILE A 8 -13.48 5.04 41.61
N MET A 9 -12.87 4.16 42.41
CA MET A 9 -11.46 3.76 42.34
C MET A 9 -11.39 2.45 41.54
N ALA A 10 -11.87 2.46 40.30
CA ALA A 10 -11.86 1.28 39.42
C ALA A 10 -11.97 1.69 37.94
N SER A 11 -10.88 2.18 37.35
CA SER A 11 -10.70 2.16 35.87
C SER A 11 -9.23 2.28 35.41
N MET A 12 -8.27 1.97 36.29
CA MET A 12 -6.84 1.86 35.92
C MET A 12 -6.42 0.42 35.57
N ILE A 13 -7.35 -0.55 35.53
CA ILE A 13 -7.05 -1.97 35.23
C ILE A 13 -7.58 -2.40 33.84
N THR A 14 -8.45 -1.62 33.19
CA THR A 14 -9.00 -1.99 31.86
C THR A 14 -8.08 -1.58 30.70
N GLY A 15 -7.22 -0.57 30.88
CA GLY A 15 -6.29 -0.10 29.83
C GLY A 15 -5.09 -1.03 29.60
N ALA A 16 -4.54 -1.62 30.67
CA ALA A 16 -3.41 -2.54 30.57
C ALA A 16 -3.80 -3.87 29.89
N SER A 17 -5.03 -4.33 30.08
CA SER A 17 -5.53 -5.58 29.49
C SER A 17 -5.78 -5.47 27.99
N LEU A 18 -6.20 -4.30 27.48
CA LEU A 18 -6.33 -4.04 26.03
C LEU A 18 -4.98 -3.82 25.33
N LEU A 19 -4.02 -3.19 26.01
CA LEU A 19 -2.64 -3.07 25.53
C LEU A 19 -1.87 -4.39 25.59
N ARG A 20 -2.15 -5.26 26.57
CA ARG A 20 -1.56 -6.60 26.70
C ARG A 20 -2.19 -7.60 25.72
N ALA A 21 -3.49 -7.49 25.45
CA ALA A 21 -4.15 -8.24 24.37
C ALA A 21 -3.60 -7.85 22.98
N ARG A 22 -3.29 -6.55 22.75
CA ARG A 22 -2.59 -6.09 21.54
C ARG A 22 -1.16 -6.64 21.38
N ARG A 23 -0.48 -6.96 22.48
CA ARG A 23 0.89 -7.54 22.48
C ARG A 23 0.91 -9.07 22.35
N HIS A 24 -0.18 -9.76 22.73
CA HIS A 24 -0.29 -11.22 22.60
C HIS A 24 -0.97 -11.69 21.31
N ALA A 25 -1.75 -10.85 20.65
CA ALA A 25 -2.33 -11.16 19.33
C ALA A 25 -1.29 -11.08 18.18
N SER A 26 -0.09 -10.53 18.44
CA SER A 26 0.97 -10.32 17.45
C SER A 26 1.94 -11.49 17.25
N THR A 27 1.83 -12.60 17.98
CA THR A 27 2.89 -13.64 18.01
C THR A 27 2.58 -14.98 17.35
N GLY A 28 1.39 -15.18 16.76
CA GLY A 28 1.05 -16.43 16.09
C GLY A 28 1.04 -16.33 14.56
N ALA A 29 -0.14 -16.09 13.99
CA ALA A 29 -0.36 -16.12 12.53
C ALA A 29 -0.17 -14.75 11.85
N VAL A 30 -0.64 -13.65 12.47
CA VAL A 30 -0.52 -12.29 11.90
C VAL A 30 0.95 -11.89 11.79
N GLY A 31 1.78 -12.26 12.78
CA GLY A 31 3.22 -12.06 12.73
C GLY A 31 3.90 -12.84 11.60
N VAL A 32 3.57 -14.12 11.42
CA VAL A 32 4.14 -14.97 10.36
C VAL A 32 3.73 -14.49 8.96
N VAL A 33 2.45 -14.16 8.77
CA VAL A 33 1.95 -13.61 7.50
C VAL A 33 2.59 -12.26 7.22
N GLY A 34 2.67 -11.38 8.23
CA GLY A 34 3.36 -10.11 8.13
C GLY A 34 4.82 -10.27 7.68
N THR A 35 5.59 -11.18 8.30
CA THR A 35 6.99 -11.43 7.92
C THR A 35 7.13 -11.94 6.49
N ARG A 36 6.24 -12.85 6.04
CA ARG A 36 6.25 -13.33 4.65
C ARG A 36 5.91 -12.22 3.66
N LEU A 37 4.94 -11.37 3.98
CA LEU A 37 4.54 -10.26 3.13
C LEU A 37 5.62 -9.19 3.00
N GLN A 38 6.53 -9.06 3.97
CA GLN A 38 7.63 -8.10 3.93
C GLN A 38 8.68 -8.36 2.84
N THR A 39 8.71 -9.58 2.30
CA THR A 39 9.59 -9.96 1.19
C THR A 39 8.81 -10.38 -0.05
N TRP A 40 7.48 -10.22 -0.02
CA TRP A 40 6.58 -10.66 -1.08
C TRP A 40 6.57 -9.67 -2.24
N ILE A 41 7.42 -9.96 -3.22
CA ILE A 41 7.52 -9.26 -4.50
C ILE A 41 7.08 -10.26 -5.58
N PRO A 42 5.80 -10.29 -5.97
CA PRO A 42 5.33 -11.23 -6.97
C PRO A 42 6.05 -11.01 -8.31
N PRO A 43 6.42 -12.08 -9.03
CA PRO A 43 7.01 -11.93 -10.35
C PRO A 43 5.97 -11.41 -11.34
N ALA A 44 6.45 -10.68 -12.35
CA ALA A 44 5.61 -10.23 -13.46
C ALA A 44 5.03 -11.44 -14.25
N PRO A 45 3.78 -11.35 -14.74
CA PRO A 45 3.19 -12.34 -15.63
C PRO A 45 4.01 -12.50 -16.91
N ARG A 46 4.39 -13.74 -17.22
CA ARG A 46 5.33 -14.07 -18.31
C ARG A 46 4.65 -14.26 -19.66
N SER A 47 3.39 -14.74 -19.68
CA SER A 47 2.64 -15.04 -20.91
C SER A 47 1.54 -14.02 -21.18
N ALA A 48 1.08 -13.93 -22.43
CA ALA A 48 -0.03 -13.04 -22.81
C ALA A 48 -1.32 -13.37 -22.05
N LEU A 49 -1.64 -14.66 -21.90
CA LEU A 49 -2.81 -15.09 -21.13
C LEU A 49 -2.73 -14.67 -19.66
N THR A 50 -1.58 -14.89 -19.01
CA THR A 50 -1.41 -14.51 -17.59
C THR A 50 -1.42 -12.99 -17.40
N ARG A 51 -0.92 -12.22 -18.39
CA ARG A 51 -1.05 -10.76 -18.42
C ARG A 51 -2.51 -10.32 -18.53
N LEU A 52 -3.26 -10.93 -19.43
CA LEU A 52 -4.68 -10.60 -19.63
C LEU A 52 -5.50 -10.90 -18.36
N VAL A 53 -5.32 -12.08 -17.78
CA VAL A 53 -6.00 -12.46 -16.52
C VAL A 53 -5.64 -11.50 -15.39
N ALA A 54 -4.35 -11.16 -15.23
CA ALA A 54 -3.91 -10.21 -14.22
C ALA A 54 -4.49 -8.80 -14.44
N ALA A 55 -4.56 -8.33 -15.70
CA ALA A 55 -5.15 -7.05 -16.05
C ALA A 55 -6.66 -7.01 -15.76
N MET A 56 -7.41 -8.04 -16.14
CA MET A 56 -8.84 -8.15 -15.83
C MET A 56 -9.07 -8.20 -14.32
N TRP A 57 -8.26 -8.98 -13.60
CA TRP A 57 -8.35 -9.12 -12.15
C TRP A 57 -8.04 -7.80 -11.41
N ALA A 58 -7.02 -7.06 -11.84
CA ALA A 58 -6.65 -5.77 -11.27
C ALA A 58 -7.47 -4.59 -11.84
N SER A 59 -8.43 -4.84 -12.74
CA SER A 59 -9.13 -3.79 -13.47
C SER A 59 -9.89 -2.80 -12.57
N PRO A 60 -10.54 -3.19 -11.44
CA PRO A 60 -11.24 -2.21 -10.61
C PRO A 60 -10.30 -1.19 -9.96
N VAL A 61 -9.14 -1.66 -9.49
CA VAL A 61 -8.12 -0.78 -8.88
C VAL A 61 -7.42 0.04 -9.95
N THR A 62 -7.22 -0.53 -11.14
CA THR A 62 -6.67 0.18 -12.31
C THR A 62 -7.60 1.31 -12.75
N LEU A 63 -8.92 1.09 -12.77
CA LEU A 63 -9.91 2.11 -13.08
C LEU A 63 -9.86 3.26 -12.07
N ALA A 64 -9.80 2.95 -10.77
CA ALA A 64 -9.60 3.98 -9.73
C ALA A 64 -8.30 4.78 -9.96
N GLY A 65 -7.23 4.10 -10.35
CA GLY A 65 -5.97 4.71 -10.76
C GLY A 65 -6.11 5.64 -11.96
N LEU A 66 -6.84 5.24 -13.01
CA LEU A 66 -7.08 6.07 -14.20
C LEU A 66 -7.89 7.32 -13.86
N LEU A 67 -8.92 7.20 -13.01
CA LEU A 67 -9.70 8.34 -12.54
C LEU A 67 -8.84 9.31 -11.71
N ALA A 68 -7.99 8.79 -10.81
CA ALA A 68 -7.02 9.60 -10.09
C ALA A 68 -6.00 10.25 -11.05
N GLY A 69 -5.54 9.51 -12.05
CA GLY A 69 -4.62 9.98 -13.09
C GLY A 69 -5.21 11.13 -13.91
N ALA A 70 -6.50 11.07 -14.25
CA ALA A 70 -7.20 12.16 -14.93
C ALA A 70 -7.17 13.47 -14.11
N GLY A 71 -7.24 13.38 -12.78
CA GLY A 71 -7.10 14.51 -11.86
C GLY A 71 -5.68 15.07 -11.74
N SER A 72 -4.68 14.43 -12.37
CA SER A 72 -3.28 14.88 -12.34
C SER A 72 -2.96 16.00 -13.33
N ALA A 73 -3.88 16.33 -14.25
CA ALA A 73 -3.65 17.31 -15.33
C ALA A 73 -2.38 17.03 -16.16
N THR A 74 -1.99 15.75 -16.26
CA THR A 74 -0.81 15.27 -16.97
C THR A 74 -1.22 14.22 -17.99
N ARG A 75 -0.54 14.18 -19.15
CA ARG A 75 -0.81 13.16 -20.17
C ARG A 75 -0.24 11.81 -19.72
N PRO A 76 -1.00 10.71 -19.87
CA PRO A 76 -0.50 9.37 -19.56
C PRO A 76 0.59 8.94 -20.54
N ARG A 77 1.55 8.16 -20.05
CA ARG A 77 2.55 7.44 -20.85
C ARG A 77 2.51 5.95 -20.54
N PHE A 78 2.72 5.10 -21.53
CA PHE A 78 2.88 3.67 -21.30
C PHE A 78 4.37 3.33 -21.09
N VAL A 79 4.69 2.72 -19.95
CA VAL A 79 6.06 2.32 -19.58
C VAL A 79 5.97 0.96 -18.90
N ASP A 80 6.75 -0.03 -19.32
CA ASP A 80 6.83 -1.35 -18.66
C ASP A 80 5.49 -2.05 -18.35
N GLY A 81 4.49 -1.84 -19.21
CA GLY A 81 3.15 -2.41 -19.06
C GLY A 81 2.25 -1.68 -18.05
N ILE A 82 2.61 -0.47 -17.63
CA ILE A 82 1.80 0.41 -16.79
C ILE A 82 1.45 1.72 -17.50
N VAL A 83 0.46 2.43 -16.97
CA VAL A 83 0.15 3.82 -17.32
C VAL A 83 0.78 4.74 -16.28
N LEU A 84 1.73 5.57 -16.69
CA LEU A 84 2.43 6.53 -15.85
C LEU A 84 1.90 7.96 -16.07
N PHE A 85 1.56 8.64 -14.97
CA PHE A 85 1.29 10.07 -14.92
C PHE A 85 2.41 10.76 -14.13
N ALA A 86 3.33 11.41 -14.83
CA ALA A 86 4.45 12.15 -14.23
C ALA A 86 4.92 13.29 -15.15
N PRO A 87 5.22 14.49 -14.61
CA PRO A 87 5.00 14.92 -13.22
C PRO A 87 3.51 15.16 -12.94
N ALA A 88 3.00 14.73 -11.79
CA ALA A 88 1.60 14.84 -11.42
C ALA A 88 1.28 16.23 -10.85
N ARG A 89 0.26 16.87 -11.45
CA ARG A 89 -0.23 18.20 -11.08
C ARG A 89 -1.70 18.12 -10.64
N GLY A 90 -2.41 19.23 -10.65
CA GLY A 90 -3.84 19.28 -10.35
C GLY A 90 -4.19 18.81 -8.94
N ILE A 91 -5.43 18.35 -8.78
CA ILE A 91 -5.93 17.91 -7.47
C ILE A 91 -5.22 16.64 -6.99
N THR A 92 -4.90 15.72 -7.89
CA THR A 92 -4.21 14.48 -7.52
C THR A 92 -2.79 14.75 -7.04
N GLY A 93 -2.03 15.60 -7.74
CA GLY A 93 -0.69 16.01 -7.30
C GLY A 93 -0.72 16.75 -5.95
N LEU A 94 -1.73 17.59 -5.71
CA LEU A 94 -1.93 18.23 -4.40
C LEU A 94 -2.18 17.20 -3.28
N LEU A 95 -3.06 16.23 -3.52
CA LEU A 95 -3.39 15.19 -2.55
C LEU A 95 -2.19 14.29 -2.22
N ILE A 96 -1.44 13.85 -3.23
CA ILE A 96 -0.23 13.04 -3.05
C ILE A 96 0.79 13.79 -2.18
N ARG A 97 1.07 15.06 -2.52
CA ARG A 97 1.98 15.92 -1.76
C ARG A 97 1.52 16.14 -0.32
N ARG A 98 0.22 16.42 -0.09
CA ARG A 98 -0.33 16.61 1.26
C ARG A 98 -0.25 15.35 2.12
N ARG A 99 -0.29 14.17 1.52
CA ARG A 99 -0.13 12.88 2.21
C ARG A 99 1.34 12.50 2.46
N GLY A 100 2.29 13.30 1.97
CA GLY A 100 3.72 13.05 2.12
C GLY A 100 4.25 11.94 1.22
N PHE A 101 3.51 11.58 0.16
CA PHE A 101 3.95 10.60 -0.84
C PHE A 101 4.63 11.30 -2.01
N THR A 102 5.53 10.60 -2.68
CA THR A 102 6.20 11.06 -3.91
C THR A 102 5.61 10.40 -5.16
N ALA A 103 5.07 9.19 -5.01
CA ALA A 103 4.32 8.47 -6.03
C ALA A 103 3.27 7.56 -5.38
N ALA A 104 2.36 7.03 -6.19
CA ALA A 104 1.37 6.04 -5.78
C ALA A 104 1.02 5.10 -6.94
N GLY A 105 1.09 3.80 -6.69
CA GLY A 105 0.61 2.73 -7.58
C GLY A 105 -0.83 2.31 -7.27
N LEU A 106 -1.70 2.32 -8.28
CA LEU A 106 -3.10 1.91 -8.23
C LEU A 106 -3.41 0.98 -9.40
N GLY A 107 -3.35 -0.33 -9.16
CA GLY A 107 -3.50 -1.32 -10.22
C GLY A 107 -2.34 -1.20 -11.21
N HIS A 108 -2.64 -1.01 -12.50
CA HIS A 108 -1.63 -0.76 -13.55
C HIS A 108 -1.35 0.74 -13.77
N VAL A 109 -1.75 1.62 -12.86
CA VAL A 109 -1.51 3.06 -12.97
C VAL A 109 -0.51 3.50 -11.91
N VAL A 110 0.49 4.27 -12.29
CA VAL A 110 1.40 4.95 -11.37
C VAL A 110 1.28 6.46 -11.57
N ILE A 111 1.17 7.19 -10.48
CA ILE A 111 1.08 8.65 -10.47
C ILE A 111 2.22 9.16 -9.60
N ALA A 112 3.15 9.93 -10.16
CA ALA A 112 4.34 10.42 -9.47
C ALA A 112 4.40 11.95 -9.54
N LEU A 113 4.76 12.61 -8.44
CA LEU A 113 4.88 14.08 -8.38
C LEU A 113 5.93 14.62 -9.35
N GLU A 114 7.00 13.86 -9.55
CA GLU A 114 8.12 14.15 -10.45
C GLU A 114 8.41 12.92 -11.32
N GLU A 115 9.34 13.03 -12.27
CA GLU A 115 9.79 11.86 -13.03
C GLU A 115 10.45 10.85 -12.07
N PRO A 116 9.94 9.60 -12.00
CA PRO A 116 10.44 8.66 -11.02
C PRO A 116 11.84 8.17 -11.39
N SER A 117 12.72 8.06 -10.40
CA SER A 117 13.97 7.32 -10.56
C SER A 117 13.67 5.85 -10.85
N ALA A 118 14.63 5.13 -11.42
CA ALA A 118 14.45 3.70 -11.70
C ALA A 118 14.17 2.87 -10.42
N SER A 119 14.75 3.27 -9.27
CA SER A 119 14.47 2.64 -7.99
C SER A 119 13.05 2.93 -7.48
N LEU A 120 12.56 4.17 -7.64
CA LEU A 120 11.19 4.52 -7.30
C LEU A 120 10.20 3.80 -8.23
N LEU A 121 10.49 3.71 -9.54
CA LEU A 121 9.65 2.95 -10.46
C LEU A 121 9.61 1.46 -10.08
N ALA A 122 10.75 0.87 -9.67
CA ALA A 122 10.78 -0.50 -9.17
C ALA A 122 9.96 -0.71 -7.89
N HIS A 123 9.92 0.30 -6.99
CA HIS A 123 9.03 0.32 -5.83
C HIS A 123 7.56 0.27 -6.26
N GLU A 124 7.14 1.18 -7.13
CA GLU A 124 5.74 1.26 -7.57
C GLU A 124 5.31 0.02 -8.38
N LEU A 125 6.21 -0.52 -9.21
CA LEU A 125 5.96 -1.77 -9.93
C LEU A 125 5.72 -2.94 -8.97
N ALA A 126 6.32 -2.96 -7.78
CA ALA A 126 6.02 -3.99 -6.79
C ALA A 126 4.54 -3.91 -6.33
N HIS A 127 3.99 -2.71 -6.16
CA HIS A 127 2.56 -2.52 -5.88
C HIS A 127 1.67 -2.94 -7.04
N VAL A 128 2.09 -2.69 -8.28
CA VAL A 128 1.40 -3.22 -9.47
C VAL A 128 1.34 -4.75 -9.41
N ARG A 129 2.47 -5.42 -9.12
CA ARG A 129 2.51 -6.89 -9.01
C ARG A 129 1.68 -7.43 -7.85
N GLN A 130 1.60 -6.70 -6.75
CA GLN A 130 0.70 -7.03 -5.64
C GLN A 130 -0.77 -6.89 -6.07
N ALA A 131 -1.12 -5.83 -6.81
CA ALA A 131 -2.46 -5.64 -7.36
C ALA A 131 -2.82 -6.70 -8.41
N GLU A 132 -1.88 -7.18 -9.22
CA GLU A 132 -2.09 -8.30 -10.15
C GLU A 132 -2.41 -9.62 -9.42
N ARG A 133 -2.07 -9.76 -8.13
CA ARG A 133 -2.39 -10.94 -7.31
C ARG A 133 -3.64 -10.75 -6.48
N LEU A 134 -3.81 -9.58 -5.86
CA LEU A 134 -4.93 -9.30 -4.97
C LEU A 134 -6.16 -8.78 -5.70
N GLY A 135 -5.99 -8.17 -6.87
CA GLY A 135 -7.07 -7.62 -7.68
C GLY A 135 -7.91 -6.64 -6.88
N PRO A 136 -9.24 -6.82 -6.79
CA PRO A 136 -10.12 -5.96 -6.00
C PRO A 136 -9.79 -5.94 -4.51
N PHE A 137 -9.12 -6.99 -4.00
CA PHE A 137 -8.75 -7.09 -2.59
C PHE A 137 -7.48 -6.31 -2.22
N MET A 138 -6.80 -5.68 -3.18
CA MET A 138 -5.59 -4.88 -2.93
C MET A 138 -5.85 -3.78 -1.90
N ALA A 139 -6.88 -2.95 -2.12
CA ALA A 139 -7.21 -1.84 -1.23
C ALA A 139 -7.62 -2.31 0.18
N PRO A 140 -8.57 -3.25 0.37
CA PRO A 140 -8.93 -3.69 1.72
C PRO A 140 -7.76 -4.38 2.43
N ALA A 141 -6.94 -5.18 1.74
CA ALA A 141 -5.77 -5.82 2.35
C ALA A 141 -4.74 -4.77 2.81
N TYR A 142 -4.44 -3.78 1.95
CA TYR A 142 -3.51 -2.70 2.27
C TYR A 142 -4.01 -1.89 3.48
N LEU A 143 -5.29 -1.48 3.49
CA LEU A 143 -5.85 -0.70 4.59
C LEU A 143 -5.89 -1.48 5.91
N ALA A 144 -6.21 -2.79 5.87
CA ALA A 144 -6.18 -3.64 7.04
C ALA A 144 -4.76 -3.76 7.62
N LEU A 145 -3.76 -3.98 6.77
CA LEU A 145 -2.36 -4.05 7.19
C LEU A 145 -1.83 -2.71 7.70
N LEU A 146 -2.27 -1.60 7.10
CA LEU A 146 -1.97 -0.24 7.53
C LEU A 146 -2.54 0.05 8.92
N ALA A 147 -3.77 -0.37 9.20
CA ALA A 147 -4.39 -0.21 10.52
C ALA A 147 -3.63 -0.98 11.63
N VAL A 148 -3.03 -2.11 11.29
CA VAL A 148 -2.29 -2.96 12.24
C VAL A 148 -0.85 -2.50 12.44
N HIS A 149 -0.12 -2.17 11.37
CA HIS A 149 1.33 -1.95 11.42
C HIS A 149 1.73 -0.47 11.30
N GLY A 150 0.83 0.39 10.86
CA GLY A 150 1.15 1.75 10.40
C GLY A 150 2.01 1.74 9.13
N TYR A 151 2.16 2.90 8.49
CA TYR A 151 2.82 3.01 7.19
C TYR A 151 4.30 2.58 7.22
N ARG A 152 5.04 3.03 8.26
CA ARG A 152 6.48 2.77 8.38
C ARG A 152 6.83 1.27 8.42
N HIS A 153 5.98 0.47 9.06
CA HIS A 153 6.19 -0.98 9.21
C HIS A 153 5.23 -1.82 8.35
N HIS A 154 4.53 -1.20 7.40
CA HIS A 154 3.58 -1.88 6.54
C HIS A 154 4.28 -3.00 5.73
N PRO A 155 3.85 -4.27 5.82
CA PRO A 155 4.54 -5.38 5.18
C PRO A 155 4.75 -5.21 3.67
N MET A 156 3.69 -4.84 2.94
CA MET A 156 3.77 -4.69 1.48
C MET A 156 4.66 -3.50 1.06
N GLU A 157 4.78 -2.48 1.93
CA GLU A 157 5.66 -1.33 1.73
C GLU A 157 7.13 -1.71 1.93
N ARG A 158 7.41 -2.60 2.89
CA ARG A 158 8.77 -3.17 3.06
C ARG A 158 9.16 -4.01 1.86
N ALA A 159 8.23 -4.79 1.30
CA ALA A 159 8.49 -5.56 0.08
C ALA A 159 8.76 -4.64 -1.12
N ALA A 160 8.02 -3.54 -1.28
CA ALA A 160 8.25 -2.56 -2.33
C ALA A 160 9.60 -1.83 -2.16
N ARG A 161 10.00 -1.47 -0.93
CA ARG A 161 11.35 -0.94 -0.64
C ARG A 161 12.45 -1.94 -0.99
N LEU A 162 12.28 -3.21 -0.64
CA LEU A 162 13.22 -4.27 -1.00
C LEU A 162 13.35 -4.43 -2.53
N ALA A 163 12.25 -4.27 -3.28
CA ALA A 163 12.29 -4.28 -4.75
C ALA A 163 13.14 -3.13 -5.31
N ALA A 164 12.99 -1.92 -4.75
CA ALA A 164 13.78 -0.76 -5.11
C ALA A 164 15.28 -0.95 -4.81
N GLU A 165 15.61 -1.47 -3.63
CA GLU A 165 16.99 -1.78 -3.22
C GLU A 165 17.64 -2.81 -4.15
N ARG A 166 16.94 -3.90 -4.47
CA ARG A 166 17.41 -4.93 -5.42
C ARG A 166 17.63 -4.39 -6.84
N HIS A 167 16.84 -3.41 -7.25
CA HIS A 167 17.04 -2.76 -8.55
C HIS A 167 18.26 -1.85 -8.53
N ALA A 168 18.52 -1.15 -7.41
CA ALA A 168 19.67 -0.28 -7.27
C ALA A 168 21.01 -1.03 -7.27
N THR A 169 21.06 -2.25 -6.69
CA THR A 169 22.30 -3.05 -6.58
C THR A 169 22.65 -3.88 -7.83
N ARG A 170 21.75 -3.97 -8.82
CA ARG A 170 21.96 -4.71 -10.07
C ARG A 170 22.57 -3.87 -11.19
N ARG A 171 22.90 -2.60 -10.94
CA ARG A 171 23.57 -1.69 -11.86
C ARG A 171 25.01 -1.47 -11.40
#